data_AF-A0A4R6TVU9-F1
#
_entry.id   AF-A0A4R6TVU9-F1
#
_cell.length_a   1.000
_cell.length_b   1.000
_cell.length_c   1.000
_cell.angle_alpha   90.00
_cell.angle_beta   90.00
_cell.angle_gamma   90.00
#
_symmetry.space_group_name_H-M   'P 1'
#
loop_
_entity.id
_entity.type
_entity.pdbx_description
1 polymer ?
#
loop_
_entity_poly.entity_id
_entity_poly.type
_entity_poly.pdbx_seq_one_letter_code
_entity_poly.pdbx_strand_id
1 'polypeptide(L)'
;MPFETQGPEPLDAVINVRLTAAEKARLKEDADLAGLSMSELVRRRYFGRPIIANADAVMLKELRRIGGLLKHIHNESGGVYSKDTAGALVALKAYIERLSRDR
;
A
#
# COMPACT_ATOMS: atom_id res chain seq x y z
N MET A 1 6.99 13.79 0.17
CA MET A 1 8.33 13.41 0.69
C MET A 1 8.14 12.75 2.07
N PRO A 2 9.04 11.90 2.61
CA PRO A 2 8.69 11.04 3.77
C PRO A 2 8.53 11.75 5.13
N PHE A 3 8.65 13.09 5.19
CA PHE A 3 8.58 13.87 6.42
C PHE A 3 7.56 15.02 6.34
N GLU A 4 6.38 14.76 5.80
CA GLU A 4 5.28 15.73 5.91
C GLU A 4 4.64 15.65 7.30
N THR A 5 4.58 16.78 7.98
CA THR A 5 3.88 16.93 9.26
C THR A 5 2.40 16.65 9.06
N GLN A 6 1.89 15.58 9.68
CA GLN A 6 0.46 15.25 9.64
C GLN A 6 -0.26 15.93 10.81
N GLY A 7 -0.77 17.14 10.59
CA GLY A 7 -1.55 17.90 11.56
C GLY A 7 -1.11 19.36 11.71
N PRO A 8 -1.75 20.12 12.60
CA PRO A 8 -1.42 21.53 12.84
C PRO A 8 -0.06 21.69 13.54
N GLU A 9 0.38 20.68 14.28
CA GLU A 9 1.61 20.70 15.07
C GLU A 9 2.42 19.40 14.87
N PRO A 10 3.76 19.48 14.90
CA PRO A 10 4.62 18.30 14.81
C PRO A 10 4.52 17.43 16.08
N LEU A 11 4.75 16.13 15.93
CA LEU A 11 4.88 15.22 17.07
C LEU A 11 6.27 15.38 17.69
N ASP A 12 6.33 15.55 19.01
CA ASP A 12 7.55 15.84 19.78
C ASP A 12 7.87 14.80 20.88
N ALA A 13 6.95 13.88 21.16
CA ALA A 13 7.08 12.84 22.18
C ALA A 13 6.85 11.42 21.63
N VAL A 14 7.43 10.41 22.30
CA VAL A 14 7.37 9.00 21.90
C VAL A 14 6.99 8.11 23.08
N ILE A 15 6.16 7.09 22.80
CA ILE A 15 5.89 5.98 23.72
C ILE A 15 6.51 4.68 23.18
N ASN A 16 7.04 3.85 24.07
CA ASN A 16 7.56 2.53 23.72
C ASN A 16 6.61 1.45 24.25
N VAL A 17 6.04 0.65 23.34
CA VAL A 17 5.07 -0.41 23.66
C VAL A 17 5.70 -1.78 23.39
N ARG A 18 5.67 -2.68 24.37
CA ARG A 18 6.11 -4.07 24.20
C ARG A 18 5.00 -4.88 23.53
N LEU A 19 5.35 -5.62 22.48
CA LEU A 19 4.46 -6.49 21.72
C LEU A 19 5.15 -7.83 21.51
N THR A 20 4.36 -8.90 21.46
CA THR A 20 4.81 -10.17 20.87
C THR A 20 5.09 -9.97 19.37
N ALA A 21 5.86 -10.88 18.78
CA ALA A 21 6.14 -10.85 17.34
C ALA A 21 4.86 -10.92 16.50
N ALA A 22 3.89 -11.76 16.92
CA ALA A 22 2.60 -11.92 16.25
C ALA A 22 1.75 -10.63 16.31
N GLU A 23 1.68 -9.97 17.47
CA GLU A 23 0.96 -8.70 17.60
C GLU A 23 1.58 -7.60 16.74
N LYS A 24 2.91 -7.53 16.69
CA LYS A 24 3.61 -6.56 15.85
C LYS A 24 3.35 -6.82 14.36
N ALA A 25 3.33 -8.08 13.93
CA ALA A 25 3.01 -8.45 12.55
C ALA A 25 1.59 -8.03 12.17
N ARG A 26 0.61 -8.33 13.02
CA ARG A 26 -0.79 -7.93 12.81
C ARG A 26 -0.96 -6.41 12.79
N LEU A 27 -0.29 -5.68 13.69
CA LEU A 27 -0.32 -4.21 13.70
C LEU A 27 0.23 -3.62 12.40
N LYS A 28 1.30 -4.22 11.86
CA LYS A 28 1.87 -3.80 10.58
C LYS A 28 0.89 -4.04 9.43
N GLU A 29 0.25 -5.20 9.38
CA GLU A 29 -0.73 -5.55 8.34
C GLU A 29 -1.94 -4.60 8.36
N ASP A 30 -2.51 -4.35 9.55
CA ASP A 30 -3.60 -3.38 9.72
C ASP A 30 -3.21 -1.98 9.25
N ALA A 31 -1.97 -1.55 9.57
CA ALA A 31 -1.47 -0.23 9.17
C ALA A 31 -1.27 -0.14 7.66
N ASP A 32 -0.71 -1.19 7.05
CA ASP A 32 -0.52 -1.29 5.60
C ASP A 32 -1.87 -1.26 4.86
N LEU A 33 -2.90 -1.96 5.37
CA LEU A 33 -4.27 -1.93 4.82
C LEU A 33 -4.93 -0.55 4.94
N ALA A 34 -4.67 0.16 6.04
CA ALA A 34 -5.15 1.52 6.25
C ALA A 34 -4.34 2.58 5.48
N GLY A 35 -3.19 2.22 4.90
CA GLY A 35 -2.25 3.18 4.30
C GLY A 35 -1.66 4.16 5.32
N LEU A 36 -1.49 3.72 6.57
CA LEU A 36 -0.96 4.51 7.69
C LEU A 36 0.36 3.92 8.19
N SER A 37 1.13 4.70 8.95
CA SER A 37 2.20 4.11 9.75
C SER A 37 1.61 3.37 10.97
N MET A 38 2.34 2.40 11.53
CA MET A 38 1.89 1.71 12.76
C MET A 38 1.61 2.70 13.89
N SER A 39 2.47 3.71 14.07
CA SER A 39 2.30 4.74 15.10
C SER A 39 1.06 5.60 14.85
N GLU A 40 0.80 5.97 13.60
CA GLU A 40 -0.40 6.74 13.24
C GLU A 40 -1.68 5.92 13.45
N LEU A 41 -1.68 4.64 13.08
CA LEU A 41 -2.80 3.74 13.34
C LEU A 41 -3.10 3.65 14.84
N VAL A 42 -2.08 3.45 15.68
CA VAL A 42 -2.22 3.40 17.15
C VAL A 42 -2.77 4.71 17.69
N ARG A 43 -2.23 5.86 17.27
CA ARG A 43 -2.73 7.18 17.70
C ARG A 43 -4.19 7.39 17.32
N ARG A 44 -4.57 7.06 16.08
CA ARG A 44 -5.97 7.19 15.63
C ARG A 44 -6.91 6.32 16.46
N ARG A 45 -6.54 5.06 16.72
CA ARG A 45 -7.34 4.18 17.59
C ARG A 45 -7.47 4.74 19.01
N TYR A 46 -6.37 5.22 19.60
CA TYR A 46 -6.37 5.75 20.97
C TYR A 46 -7.20 7.04 21.11
N PHE A 47 -7.08 7.98 20.17
CA PHE A 47 -7.80 9.25 20.18
C PHE A 47 -9.15 9.22 19.45
N GLY A 48 -9.67 8.03 19.09
CA GLY A 48 -10.98 7.88 18.45
C GLY A 48 -11.11 8.52 17.05
N ARG A 49 -10.00 8.71 16.34
CA ARG A 49 -10.02 9.30 14.99
C ARG A 49 -10.40 8.26 13.94
N PRO A 50 -11.19 8.60 12.91
CA PRO A 50 -11.57 7.66 11.85
C PRO A 50 -10.36 7.04 11.15
N ILE A 51 -10.43 5.72 10.95
CA ILE A 51 -9.48 4.95 10.14
C ILE A 51 -10.19 4.62 8.85
N ILE A 52 -9.85 5.35 7.79
CA ILE A 52 -10.41 5.13 6.46
C ILE A 52 -9.47 4.15 5.76
N ALA A 53 -9.98 3.00 5.34
CA ALA A 53 -9.21 2.08 4.52
C ALA A 53 -8.78 2.80 3.24
N ASN A 54 -7.49 2.80 2.94
CA ASN A 54 -6.98 3.37 1.70
C ASN A 54 -7.20 2.34 0.59
N ALA A 55 -8.45 2.17 0.18
CA ALA A 55 -8.88 1.19 -0.82
C ALA A 55 -8.04 1.33 -2.09
N ASP A 56 -7.69 2.56 -2.48
CA ASP A 56 -6.84 2.83 -3.64
C ASP A 56 -5.40 2.36 -3.43
N ALA A 57 -4.82 2.50 -2.24
CA ALA A 57 -3.48 1.98 -1.95
C ALA A 57 -3.44 0.44 -1.97
N VAL A 58 -4.47 -0.21 -1.42
CA VAL A 58 -4.61 -1.68 -1.47
C VAL A 58 -4.77 -2.14 -2.92
N MET A 59 -5.65 -1.48 -3.68
CA MET A 59 -5.86 -1.76 -5.10
C MET A 59 -4.56 -1.56 -5.90
N LEU A 60 -3.84 -0.46 -5.69
CA LEU A 60 -2.54 -0.18 -6.33
C LEU A 60 -1.49 -1.25 -6.01
N LYS A 61 -1.48 -1.80 -4.80
CA LYS A 61 -0.57 -2.89 -4.42
C LYS A 61 -0.87 -4.16 -5.22
N GLU A 62 -2.14 -4.54 -5.30
CA GLU A 62 -2.54 -5.74 -6.06
C GLU A 62 -2.30 -5.57 -7.57
N LEU A 63 -2.59 -4.40 -8.15
CA LEU A 63 -2.30 -4.12 -9.56
C LEU A 63 -0.80 -4.24 -9.88
N ARG A 64 0.08 -3.75 -8.99
CA ARG A 64 1.54 -3.91 -9.13
C ARG A 64 1.97 -5.37 -9.02
N ARG A 65 1.38 -6.13 -8.10
CA ARG A 65 1.64 -7.57 -7.95
C ARG A 65 1.27 -8.33 -9.22
N ILE A 66 0.10 -8.07 -9.80
CA ILE A 66 -0.32 -8.67 -11.07
C ILE A 66 0.66 -8.33 -12.19
N GLY A 67 1.12 -7.06 -12.28
CA GLY A 67 2.16 -6.68 -13.24
C GLY A 67 3.46 -7.47 -13.09
N GLY A 68 3.87 -7.75 -11.85
CA GLY A 68 5.01 -8.63 -11.56
C GLY A 68 4.81 -10.06 -12.04
N LEU A 69 3.61 -10.63 -11.84
CA LEU A 69 3.26 -11.98 -12.31
C LEU A 69 3.23 -12.06 -13.84
N LEU A 70 2.70 -11.05 -14.54
CA LEU A 70 2.71 -10.99 -16.01
C LEU A 70 4.13 -10.92 -16.56
N LYS A 71 5.01 -10.12 -15.93
CA LYS A 71 6.44 -10.09 -16.27
C LYS A 71 7.08 -11.46 -16.08
N HIS A 72 6.76 -12.15 -15.00
CA HIS A 72 7.28 -13.49 -14.72
C HIS A 72 6.86 -14.49 -15.80
N ILE A 73 5.57 -14.57 -16.13
CA ILE A 73 5.03 -15.42 -17.21
C ILE A 73 5.71 -15.11 -18.54
N HIS A 74 5.91 -13.84 -18.88
CA HIS A 74 6.61 -13.46 -20.11
C HIS A 74 8.02 -14.04 -20.17
N ASN A 75 8.78 -13.93 -19.08
CA ASN A 75 10.15 -14.44 -19.02
C ASN A 75 10.19 -15.98 -19.06
N GLU A 76 9.35 -16.65 -18.28
CA GLU A 76 9.32 -18.12 -18.21
C GLU A 76 8.85 -18.77 -19.51
N SER A 77 7.91 -18.12 -20.21
CA SER A 77 7.44 -18.58 -21.51
C SER A 77 8.39 -18.25 -22.66
N GLY A 78 9.54 -17.61 -22.40
CA GLY A 78 10.44 -17.15 -23.47
C GLY A 78 9.78 -16.15 -24.43
N GLY A 79 8.76 -15.42 -23.96
CA GLY A 79 8.03 -14.45 -24.78
C GLY A 79 6.96 -15.04 -25.70
N VAL A 80 6.58 -16.32 -25.54
CA VAL A 80 5.47 -16.95 -26.32
C VAL A 80 4.19 -16.13 -26.24
N TYR A 81 3.88 -15.55 -25.06
CA TYR A 81 2.70 -14.71 -24.83
C TYR A 81 2.99 -13.21 -24.90
N SER A 82 4.02 -12.79 -25.63
CA SER A 82 4.51 -11.41 -25.62
C SER A 82 3.47 -10.35 -25.98
N LYS A 83 2.56 -10.63 -26.94
CA LYS A 83 1.46 -9.73 -27.27
C LYS A 83 0.45 -9.59 -26.11
N ASP A 84 0.08 -10.72 -25.50
CA ASP A 84 -0.93 -10.74 -24.44
C ASP A 84 -0.40 -10.13 -23.14
N THR A 85 0.83 -10.47 -22.75
CA THR A 85 1.45 -9.90 -21.54
C THR A 85 1.71 -8.40 -21.70
N ALA A 86 2.12 -7.95 -22.89
CA ALA A 86 2.26 -6.52 -23.18
C ALA A 86 0.91 -5.78 -23.12
N GLY A 87 -0.13 -6.34 -23.75
CA GLY A 87 -1.48 -5.77 -23.73
C GLY A 87 -2.02 -5.63 -22.30
N ALA A 88 -1.87 -6.67 -21.49
CA ALA A 88 -2.28 -6.67 -20.08
C ALA A 88 -1.49 -5.63 -19.25
N LEU A 89 -0.18 -5.50 -19.47
CA LEU A 89 0.65 -4.48 -18.79
C LEU A 89 0.26 -3.04 -19.18
N VAL A 90 -0.07 -2.81 -20.45
CA VAL A 90 -0.57 -1.49 -20.91
C VAL A 90 -1.92 -1.16 -20.24
N ALA A 91 -2.84 -2.13 -20.18
CA ALA A 91 -4.13 -1.95 -19.52
C ALA A 91 -3.98 -1.67 -18.02
N LEU A 92 -3.10 -2.42 -17.32
CA LEU A 92 -2.77 -2.18 -15.91
C LEU A 92 -2.20 -0.78 -15.69
N LYS A 93 -1.26 -0.35 -16.53
CA LYS A 93 -0.67 0.99 -16.45
C LYS A 93 -1.74 2.08 -16.60
N ALA A 94 -2.60 1.97 -17.61
CA ALA A 94 -3.67 2.94 -17.85
C ALA A 94 -4.64 3.04 -16.66
N TYR A 95 -4.99 1.91 -16.04
CA TYR A 95 -5.86 1.89 -14.86
C TYR A 95 -5.19 2.50 -13.63
N ILE A 96 -3.91 2.19 -13.36
CA ILE A 96 -3.12 2.81 -12.28
C ILE A 96 -3.03 4.33 -12.45
N GLU A 97 -2.83 4.81 -13.68
CA GLU A 97 -2.78 6.25 -13.98
C GLU A 97 -4.13 6.94 -13.81
N ARG A 98 -5.25 6.23 -14.00
CA ARG A 98 -6.59 6.74 -13.72
C ARG A 98 -6.85 6.84 -12.22
N LEU A 99 -6.58 5.76 -11.49
CA LEU A 99 -6.64 5.71 -10.02
C LEU A 99 -5.79 6.81 -9.35
N SER A 100 -4.65 7.15 -9.95
CA SER A 100 -3.77 8.20 -9.42
C SER A 100 -4.24 9.63 -9.74
N ARG A 101 -5.14 9.80 -10.73
CA ARG A 101 -5.72 11.09 -11.12
C ARG A 101 -7.01 11.42 -10.38
N ASP A 102 -7.74 10.41 -9.92
CA ASP A 102 -9.01 10.56 -9.17
C ASP A 102 -8.77 10.91 -7.68
N ARG A 103 -7.57 11.38 -7.33
CA ARG A 103 -7.09 11.60 -5.95
C ARG A 103 -6.81 13.07 -5.66
#